data_AF-A0AAV5F930-F1
#
_entry.id   AF-A0AAV5F930-F1
#
_cell.length_a   1.000
_cell.length_b   1.000
_cell.length_c   1.000
_cell.angle_alpha   90.00
_cell.angle_beta   90.00
_cell.angle_gamma   90.00
#
_symmetry.space_group_name_H-M   'P 1'
#
loop_
_entity.id
_entity.type
_entity.pdbx_description
1 polymer ?
#
loop_
_entity_poly.entity_id
_entity_poly.type
_entity_poly.pdbx_seq_one_letter_code
_entity_poly.pdbx_strand_id
1 'polypeptide(L)'
;MKILKLYAWELYFNRVIEHLRELELKCLSEFQLGKAYTSVLFWASPALVSSATFIACYFLGVPLDPSNVFTFVAAQHLVQDPINHIPNVIGSVIQARVAYSQISEFLVQINVSGKVAYVSQNAWIQSGSVQDNILFGSTMDKPRYEETLQRCSLVYDLENLPFGDLTQVGERGETLSGGQKQRIQLARALYCDADIYLLDDPFSSVDTHTAMCLFNVYGCLSFSA
;
A
#
# COMPACT_ATOMS: atom_id res chain seq x y z
N MET A 1 9.46 -16.36 -3.72
CA MET A 1 9.68 -17.73 -3.19
C MET A 1 10.24 -18.71 -4.23
N LYS A 2 9.58 -18.95 -5.39
CA LYS A 2 10.03 -19.96 -6.39
C LYS A 2 11.49 -19.76 -6.86
N ILE A 3 11.86 -18.54 -7.27
CA ILE A 3 13.23 -18.21 -7.73
C ILE A 3 14.26 -18.33 -6.59
N LEU A 4 13.94 -17.83 -5.40
CA LEU A 4 14.81 -17.90 -4.22
C LEU A 4 15.14 -19.35 -3.82
N LYS A 5 14.15 -20.24 -3.89
CA LYS A 5 14.35 -21.68 -3.64
C LYS A 5 15.16 -22.36 -4.74
N LEU A 6 14.96 -21.94 -5.99
CA LEU A 6 15.67 -22.50 -7.15
C LEU A 6 17.18 -22.21 -7.11
N TYR A 7 17.58 -21.05 -6.57
CA TYR A 7 18.99 -20.67 -6.38
C TYR A 7 19.53 -20.92 -4.97
N ALA A 8 18.74 -21.53 -4.07
CA ALA A 8 19.08 -21.74 -2.65
C ALA A 8 19.54 -20.46 -1.90
N TRP A 9 19.04 -19.28 -2.31
CA TRP A 9 19.39 -17.98 -1.74
C TRP A 9 18.64 -17.65 -0.43
N GLU A 10 17.80 -18.56 0.06
CA GLU A 10 17.01 -18.34 1.27
C GLU A 10 17.86 -18.00 2.50
N LEU A 11 19.00 -18.68 2.69
CA LEU A 11 19.90 -18.44 3.81
C LEU A 11 20.56 -17.06 3.72
N TYR A 12 20.89 -16.62 2.51
CA TYR A 12 21.47 -15.30 2.28
C TYR A 12 20.47 -14.19 2.60
N PHE A 13 19.26 -14.26 2.04
CA PHE A 13 18.22 -13.24 2.29
C PHE A 13 17.76 -13.25 3.75
N ASN A 14 17.67 -14.42 4.40
CA ASN A 14 17.37 -14.49 5.82
C ASN A 14 18.43 -13.75 6.64
N ARG A 15 19.72 -13.93 6.33
CA ARG A 15 20.81 -13.21 7.01
C ARG A 15 20.73 -11.70 6.81
N VAL A 16 20.38 -11.24 5.61
CA VAL A 16 20.18 -9.79 5.33
C VAL A 16 19.01 -9.24 6.13
N ILE A 17 17.89 -9.97 6.18
CA ILE A 17 16.70 -9.55 6.95
C ILE A 17 17.00 -9.54 8.45
N GLU A 18 17.69 -10.56 8.97
CA GLU A 18 18.12 -10.61 10.37
C GLU A 18 19.02 -9.44 10.72
N HIS A 19 20.01 -9.13 9.87
CA HIS A 19 20.89 -7.99 10.07
C HIS A 19 20.12 -6.65 10.11
N LEU A 20 19.16 -6.44 9.20
CA LEU A 20 18.31 -5.25 9.22
C LEU A 20 17.41 -5.19 10.46
N ARG A 21 16.88 -6.33 10.90
CA ARG A 21 16.08 -6.42 12.13
C ARG A 21 16.88 -6.07 13.38
N GLU A 22 18.15 -6.48 13.46
CA GLU A 22 19.01 -6.12 14.59
C GLU A 22 19.20 -4.59 14.68
N LEU A 23 19.39 -3.92 13.54
CA LEU A 23 19.48 -2.46 13.48
C LEU A 23 18.17 -1.78 13.90
N GLU A 24 17.04 -2.28 13.41
CA GLU A 24 15.72 -1.77 13.78
C GLU A 24 15.45 -1.95 15.28
N LEU A 25 15.74 -3.12 15.84
CA LEU A 25 15.58 -3.41 17.27
C LEU A 25 16.44 -2.51 18.14
N LYS A 26 17.67 -2.21 17.71
CA LYS A 26 18.52 -1.26 18.45
C LYS A 26 17.91 0.14 18.49
N CYS A 27 17.46 0.64 17.34
CA CYS A 27 16.80 1.94 17.23
C CYS A 27 15.50 2.00 18.06
N LEU A 28 14.68 0.96 17.95
CA LEU A 28 13.44 0.83 18.73
C LEU A 28 13.73 0.75 20.24
N SER A 29 14.76 0.01 20.65
CA SER A 29 15.14 -0.11 22.06
C SER A 29 15.55 1.24 22.65
N GLU A 30 16.40 2.00 21.96
CA GLU A 30 16.81 3.35 22.39
C GLU A 30 15.60 4.29 22.51
N PHE A 31 14.67 4.24 21.56
CA PHE A 31 13.43 5.01 21.60
C PHE A 31 12.51 4.60 22.77
N GLN A 32 12.32 3.29 22.99
CA GLN A 32 11.48 2.77 24.07
C GLN A 32 12.09 3.07 25.45
N LEU A 33 13.41 3.01 25.58
CA LEU A 33 14.12 3.38 26.80
C LEU A 33 13.94 4.88 27.09
N GLY A 34 14.07 5.75 26.09
CA GLY A 34 13.77 7.18 26.23
C GLY A 34 12.34 7.44 26.69
N LYS A 35 11.36 6.74 26.10
CA LYS A 35 9.94 6.80 26.54
C LYS A 35 9.76 6.33 27.98
N ALA A 36 10.31 5.18 28.34
CA ALA A 36 10.21 4.63 29.69
C ALA A 36 10.83 5.57 30.74
N TYR A 37 12.00 6.14 30.45
CA TYR A 37 12.67 7.12 31.31
C TYR A 37 11.78 8.33 31.60
N THR A 38 11.20 8.94 30.55
CA THR A 38 10.28 10.07 30.74
C THR A 38 9.04 9.65 31.54
N SER A 39 8.43 8.50 31.25
CA SER A 39 7.26 7.99 31.97
C SER A 39 7.53 7.80 33.47
N VAL A 40 8.67 7.22 33.84
CA VAL A 40 9.07 7.02 35.25
C VAL A 40 9.31 8.35 35.96
N LEU A 41 9.95 9.33 35.30
CA LEU A 41 10.16 10.67 35.87
C LEU A 41 8.84 11.38 36.18
N PHE A 42 7.87 11.32 35.27
CA PHE A 42 6.55 11.92 35.45
C PHE A 42 5.72 11.17 36.52
N TRP A 43 5.89 9.86 36.65
CA TRP A 43 5.26 9.07 37.70
C TRP A 43 5.82 9.37 39.10
N ALA A 44 7.13 9.63 39.23
CA ALA A 44 7.78 9.97 40.50
C ALA A 44 7.55 11.43 40.95
N SER A 45 7.14 12.30 40.01
CA SER A 45 6.92 13.74 40.24
C SER A 45 6.08 14.09 41.49
N PRO A 46 4.94 13.44 41.80
CA PRO A 46 4.07 13.84 42.91
C PRO A 46 4.70 13.57 44.26
N ALA A 47 5.37 12.44 44.42
CA ALA A 47 6.03 12.12 45.67
C ALA A 47 7.11 13.18 45.96
N LEU A 48 7.85 13.60 44.92
CA LEU A 48 8.88 14.63 45.03
C LEU A 48 8.29 16.03 45.29
N VAL A 49 7.22 16.42 44.58
CA VAL A 49 6.56 17.71 44.80
C VAL A 49 5.92 17.78 46.19
N SER A 50 5.20 16.74 46.61
CA SER A 50 4.59 16.67 47.95
C SER A 50 5.63 16.77 49.05
N SER A 51 6.69 15.96 48.97
CA SER A 51 7.77 15.96 49.97
C SER A 51 8.47 17.31 50.04
N ALA A 52 8.85 17.91 48.92
CA ALA A 52 9.46 19.23 48.89
C ALA A 52 8.55 20.32 49.48
N THR A 53 7.25 20.27 49.18
CA THR A 53 6.27 21.26 49.66
C THR A 53 6.09 21.16 51.18
N PHE A 54 5.96 19.95 51.73
CA PHE A 54 5.83 19.76 53.17
C PHE A 54 7.11 20.08 53.94
N ILE A 55 8.29 19.77 53.37
CA ILE A 55 9.59 20.16 53.95
C ILE A 55 9.69 21.69 54.02
N ALA A 56 9.31 22.41 52.96
CA ALA A 56 9.31 23.88 52.96
C ALA A 56 8.35 24.46 54.02
N CYS A 57 7.13 23.93 54.14
CA CYS A 57 6.15 24.36 55.14
C CYS A 57 6.65 24.16 56.58
N TYR A 58 7.39 23.08 56.84
CA TYR A 58 8.02 22.82 58.14
C TYR A 58 9.05 23.90 58.51
N PHE A 59 9.92 24.28 57.56
CA PHE A 59 10.92 25.33 57.79
C PHE A 59 10.32 26.73 57.92
N LEU A 60 9.20 27.00 57.25
CA LEU A 60 8.48 28.28 57.31
C LEU A 60 7.57 28.42 58.54
N GLY A 61 7.44 27.38 59.37
CA GLY A 61 6.62 27.41 60.59
C GLY A 61 5.11 27.47 60.32
N VAL A 62 4.66 26.99 59.15
CA VAL A 62 3.22 26.94 58.79
C VAL A 62 2.56 25.75 59.52
N PRO A 63 1.39 25.92 60.16
CA PRO A 63 0.71 24.81 60.84
C PRO A 63 0.28 23.73 59.84
N LEU A 64 0.79 22.52 60.04
CA LEU A 64 0.52 21.34 59.20
C LEU A 64 -0.54 20.46 59.88
N ASP A 65 -1.81 20.81 59.69
CA ASP A 65 -2.92 19.97 60.12
C ASP A 65 -3.16 18.80 59.14
N PRO A 66 -3.56 17.61 59.63
CA PRO A 66 -3.84 16.46 58.77
C PRO A 66 -4.82 16.77 57.64
N SER A 67 -5.84 17.59 57.90
CA SER A 67 -6.83 18.02 56.91
C SER A 67 -6.19 18.75 55.73
N ASN A 68 -5.26 19.67 55.97
CA ASN A 68 -4.59 20.43 54.91
C ASN A 68 -3.65 19.54 54.08
N VAL A 69 -2.98 18.59 54.74
CA VAL A 69 -2.08 17.61 54.08
C VAL A 69 -2.88 16.70 53.14
N PHE A 70 -3.99 16.14 53.60
CA PHE A 70 -4.83 15.27 52.77
C PHE A 70 -5.48 16.03 51.61
N THR A 71 -5.97 17.25 51.85
CA THR A 71 -6.54 18.08 50.78
C THR A 71 -5.48 18.46 49.73
N PHE A 72 -4.25 18.78 50.14
CA PHE A 72 -3.16 19.10 49.21
C PHE A 72 -2.75 17.89 48.35
N VAL A 73 -2.53 16.72 48.96
CA VAL A 73 -2.16 15.49 48.23
C VAL A 73 -3.27 15.09 47.25
N ALA A 74 -4.55 15.21 47.64
CA ALA A 74 -5.68 14.93 46.77
C ALA A 74 -5.74 15.89 45.57
N ALA A 75 -5.54 17.20 45.80
CA ALA A 75 -5.46 18.19 44.74
C ALA A 75 -4.30 17.92 43.77
N GLN A 76 -3.17 17.44 44.28
CA GLN A 76 -2.01 17.11 43.47
C GLN A 76 -2.23 15.90 42.55
N HIS A 77 -2.93 14.87 43.03
CA HIS A 77 -3.28 13.71 42.19
C HIS A 77 -4.24 14.08 41.05
N LEU A 78 -5.23 14.95 41.30
CA LEU A 78 -6.15 15.45 40.27
C LEU A 78 -5.43 16.16 39.10
N VAL A 79 -4.34 16.87 39.39
CA VAL A 79 -3.57 17.62 38.39
C VAL A 79 -2.51 16.76 37.70
N GLN A 80 -2.06 15.68 38.31
CA GLN A 80 -0.99 14.86 37.75
C GLN A 80 -1.44 13.98 36.58
N ASP A 81 -2.67 13.46 36.62
CA ASP A 81 -3.21 12.61 35.55
C ASP A 81 -3.11 13.27 34.16
N PRO A 82 -3.54 14.53 33.94
CA PRO A 82 -3.35 15.19 32.65
C PRO A 82 -1.88 15.48 32.33
N ILE A 83 -1.04 15.77 33.33
CA ILE A 83 0.40 16.05 33.12
C ILE A 83 1.14 14.81 32.59
N ASN A 84 0.82 13.62 33.12
CA ASN A 84 1.44 12.36 32.70
C ASN A 84 1.11 11.98 31.25
N HIS A 85 0.03 12.51 30.67
CA HIS A 85 -0.38 12.23 29.30
C HIS A 85 0.30 13.14 28.26
N ILE A 86 0.90 14.27 28.67
CA ILE A 86 1.53 15.25 27.77
C ILE A 86 2.63 14.62 26.88
N PRO A 87 3.55 13.79 27.39
CA PRO A 87 4.60 13.18 26.55
C PRO A 87 4.01 12.29 25.44
N ASN A 88 2.89 11.62 25.72
CA ASN A 88 2.22 10.77 24.74
C ASN A 88 1.60 11.62 23.62
N VAL A 89 0.96 12.74 23.96
CA VAL A 89 0.38 13.67 22.99
C VAL A 89 1.46 14.24 22.06
N ILE A 90 2.62 14.64 22.59
CA ILE A 90 3.75 15.11 21.78
C ILE A 90 4.19 14.02 20.79
N GLY A 91 4.32 12.78 21.26
CA GLY A 91 4.65 11.63 20.42
C GLY A 91 3.65 11.42 19.29
N SER A 92 2.35 11.47 19.58
CA SER A 92 1.29 11.33 18.57
C SER A 92 1.29 12.47 17.56
N VAL A 93 1.57 13.71 17.97
CA VAL A 93 1.68 14.86 17.05
C VAL A 93 2.87 14.72 16.11
N ILE A 94 4.02 14.27 16.61
CA ILE A 94 5.20 14.00 15.77
C ILE A 94 4.89 12.92 14.73
N GLN A 95 4.28 11.81 15.17
CA GLN A 95 3.88 10.73 14.26
C GLN A 95 2.85 11.20 13.22
N ALA A 96 1.85 11.98 13.63
CA ALA A 96 0.85 12.54 12.73
C ALA A 96 1.49 13.46 11.68
N ARG A 97 2.50 14.26 12.05
CA ARG A 97 3.20 15.14 11.12
C ARG A 97 3.96 14.37 10.05
N VAL A 98 4.64 13.28 10.42
CA VAL A 98 5.36 12.41 9.48
C VAL A 98 4.39 11.68 8.55
N ALA A 99 3.28 11.17 9.09
CA ALA A 99 2.23 10.55 8.28
C ALA A 99 1.63 11.56 7.29
N TYR A 100 1.37 12.78 7.73
CA TYR A 100 0.86 13.86 6.87
C TYR A 100 1.82 14.19 5.72
N SER A 101 3.13 14.28 5.99
CA SER A 101 4.10 14.58 4.92
C SER A 101 4.15 13.49 3.85
N GLN A 102 4.07 12.22 4.25
CA GLN A 102 4.04 11.09 3.31
C GLN A 102 2.79 11.13 2.43
N ILE A 103 1.62 11.42 3.01
CA ILE A 103 0.37 11.53 2.27
C ILE A 103 0.40 12.74 1.34
N SER A 104 0.89 13.88 1.82
CA SER A 104 0.99 15.11 1.02
C SER A 104 1.87 14.90 -0.21
N GLU A 105 3.00 14.21 -0.08
CA GLU A 105 3.90 13.91 -1.19
C GLU A 105 3.24 12.97 -2.21
N PHE A 106 2.52 11.95 -1.74
CA PHE A 106 1.78 11.04 -2.61
C PHE A 106 0.65 11.73 -3.40
N LEU A 107 -0.01 12.73 -2.81
CA LEU A 107 -1.17 13.40 -3.41
C LEU A 107 -0.80 14.46 -4.45
N VAL A 108 0.48 14.83 -4.63
CA VAL A 108 0.93 15.73 -5.72
C VAL A 108 0.98 14.97 -7.06
N GLN A 109 -0.11 14.31 -7.42
CA GLN A 109 -0.20 13.57 -8.68
C GLN A 109 -0.41 14.52 -9.86
N ILE A 110 0.28 14.22 -10.95
CA ILE A 110 0.11 14.88 -12.24
C ILE A 110 -1.31 14.58 -12.72
N ASN A 111 -2.13 15.63 -12.90
CA ASN A 111 -3.50 15.48 -13.37
C ASN A 111 -3.49 15.28 -14.89
N VAL A 112 -3.93 14.11 -15.35
CA VAL A 112 -4.16 13.82 -16.78
C VAL A 112 -5.66 13.95 -17.04
N SER A 113 -6.05 14.73 -18.06
CA SER A 113 -7.45 14.88 -18.45
C SER A 113 -7.81 13.86 -19.54
N GLY A 114 -8.86 13.07 -19.32
CA GLY A 114 -9.34 12.05 -20.27
C GLY A 114 -9.32 10.63 -19.70
N LYS A 115 -9.92 9.69 -20.42
CA LYS A 115 -9.80 8.25 -20.12
C LYS A 115 -8.45 7.75 -20.64
N VAL A 116 -7.71 7.02 -19.81
CA VAL A 116 -6.43 6.42 -20.17
C VAL A 116 -6.54 4.91 -20.10
N ALA A 117 -6.22 4.22 -21.20
CA ALA A 117 -6.05 2.77 -21.25
C ALA A 117 -4.56 2.43 -21.17
N TYR A 118 -4.18 1.59 -20.22
CA TYR A 118 -2.79 1.19 -19.99
C TYR A 118 -2.57 -0.30 -20.20
N VAL A 119 -1.54 -0.64 -20.96
CA VAL A 119 -1.06 -2.00 -21.19
C VAL A 119 0.40 -2.07 -20.73
N SER A 120 0.63 -2.91 -19.72
CA SER A 120 1.93 -3.14 -19.09
C SER A 120 2.70 -4.26 -19.80
N GLN A 121 4.03 -4.16 -19.81
CA GLN A 121 4.90 -5.23 -20.31
C GLN A 121 4.61 -6.59 -19.63
N ASN A 122 4.42 -6.55 -18.31
CA ASN A 122 3.98 -7.71 -17.53
C ASN A 122 2.45 -7.76 -17.48
N ALA A 123 1.86 -8.72 -18.20
CA ALA A 123 0.41 -8.80 -18.31
C ALA A 123 -0.27 -9.21 -16.99
N TRP A 124 -1.26 -8.41 -16.58
CA TRP A 124 -2.03 -8.64 -15.36
C TRP A 124 -3.48 -9.04 -15.66
N ILE A 125 -3.84 -10.22 -15.19
CA ILE A 125 -5.16 -10.84 -15.35
C ILE A 125 -5.78 -11.05 -13.96
N GLN A 126 -7.01 -10.60 -13.81
CA GLN A 126 -7.81 -10.73 -12.59
C GLN A 126 -8.42 -12.13 -12.51
N SER A 127 -8.63 -12.62 -11.29
CA SER A 127 -9.40 -13.85 -11.07
C SER A 127 -10.84 -13.66 -11.54
N GLY A 128 -11.29 -14.51 -12.47
CA GLY A 128 -12.63 -14.43 -13.10
C GLY A 128 -12.65 -15.06 -14.48
N SER A 129 -13.72 -14.86 -15.24
CA SER A 129 -13.76 -15.35 -16.64
C SER A 129 -12.85 -14.51 -17.56
N VAL A 130 -12.49 -15.06 -18.73
CA VAL A 130 -11.78 -14.28 -19.76
C VAL A 130 -12.64 -13.10 -20.22
N GLN A 131 -13.94 -13.32 -20.35
CA GLN A 131 -14.91 -12.28 -20.67
C GLN A 131 -14.91 -11.13 -19.65
N ASP A 132 -14.98 -11.43 -18.35
CA ASP A 132 -14.94 -10.42 -17.29
C ASP A 132 -13.63 -9.63 -17.32
N ASN A 133 -12.53 -10.30 -17.67
CA ASN A 133 -11.23 -9.66 -17.80
C ASN A 133 -11.15 -8.70 -18.98
N ILE A 134 -11.87 -8.95 -20.09
CA ILE A 134 -11.92 -8.06 -21.25
C ILE A 134 -12.89 -6.91 -20.99
N LEU A 135 -14.08 -7.18 -20.46
CA LEU A 135 -15.09 -6.16 -20.14
C LEU A 135 -14.65 -5.21 -19.02
N PHE A 136 -13.97 -5.76 -18.01
CA PHE A 136 -13.39 -5.04 -16.88
C PHE A 136 -14.37 -4.06 -16.20
N GLY A 137 -15.59 -4.53 -15.95
CA GLY A 137 -16.68 -3.75 -15.35
C GLY A 137 -17.54 -2.95 -16.34
N SER A 138 -17.22 -2.96 -17.63
CA SER A 138 -18.04 -2.37 -18.69
C SER A 138 -19.21 -3.27 -19.07
N THR A 139 -20.28 -2.69 -19.58
CA THR A 139 -21.44 -3.45 -20.09
C THR A 139 -21.10 -4.18 -21.39
N MET A 140 -21.57 -5.42 -21.53
CA MET A 140 -21.35 -6.23 -22.73
C MET A 140 -22.15 -5.70 -23.95
N ASP A 141 -21.43 -5.11 -24.89
CA ASP A 141 -21.87 -4.86 -26.26
C ASP A 141 -21.32 -5.93 -27.22
N LYS A 142 -22.20 -6.83 -27.67
CA LYS A 142 -21.85 -8.02 -28.48
C LYS A 142 -21.10 -7.70 -29.77
N PRO A 143 -21.60 -6.85 -30.70
CA PRO A 143 -20.91 -6.55 -31.95
C PRO A 143 -19.49 -6.01 -31.71
N ARG A 144 -19.35 -5.10 -30.75
CA ARG A 144 -18.05 -4.51 -30.39
C ARG A 144 -17.11 -5.50 -29.72
N TYR A 145 -17.64 -6.39 -28.89
CA TYR A 145 -16.86 -7.44 -28.24
C TYR A 145 -16.33 -8.44 -29.28
N GLU A 146 -17.18 -8.88 -30.21
CA GLU A 146 -16.77 -9.76 -31.33
C GLU A 146 -15.72 -9.09 -32.21
N GLU A 147 -15.88 -7.81 -32.55
CA GLU A 147 -14.88 -7.05 -33.29
C GLU A 147 -13.55 -6.97 -32.53
N THR A 148 -13.59 -6.74 -31.21
CA THR A 148 -12.40 -6.67 -30.35
C THR A 148 -11.66 -8.01 -30.32
N LEU A 149 -12.39 -9.13 -30.23
CA LEU A 149 -11.81 -10.47 -30.25
C LEU A 149 -11.13 -10.79 -31.59
N GLN A 150 -11.73 -10.38 -32.71
CA GLN A 150 -11.14 -10.53 -34.04
C GLN A 150 -9.88 -9.67 -34.19
N ARG A 151 -9.97 -8.38 -33.84
CA ARG A 151 -8.88 -7.42 -33.90
C ARG A 151 -7.66 -7.82 -33.06
N CYS A 152 -7.89 -8.42 -31.90
CA CYS A 152 -6.82 -8.91 -31.02
C CYS A 152 -6.36 -10.33 -31.33
N SER A 153 -6.84 -10.95 -32.42
CA SER A 153 -6.52 -12.35 -32.80
C SER A 153 -6.71 -13.33 -31.64
N LEU A 154 -7.78 -13.15 -30.85
CA LEU A 154 -8.11 -13.98 -29.68
C LEU A 154 -9.08 -15.13 -30.01
N VAL A 155 -9.75 -15.08 -31.17
CA VAL A 155 -10.77 -16.07 -31.56
C VAL A 155 -10.22 -17.50 -31.46
N TYR A 156 -9.04 -17.75 -32.04
CA TYR A 156 -8.39 -19.06 -31.99
C TYR A 156 -7.98 -19.47 -30.57
N ASP A 157 -7.56 -18.54 -29.72
CA ASP A 157 -7.20 -18.87 -28.33
C ASP A 157 -8.44 -19.29 -27.54
N LEU A 158 -9.56 -18.59 -27.73
CA LEU A 158 -10.82 -18.90 -27.07
C LEU A 158 -11.38 -20.25 -27.51
N GLU A 159 -11.30 -20.60 -28.79
CA GLU A 159 -11.71 -21.92 -29.30
C GLU A 159 -10.94 -23.08 -28.65
N ASN A 160 -9.68 -22.85 -28.28
CA ASN A 160 -8.84 -23.85 -27.61
C ASN A 160 -9.05 -23.93 -26.09
N LEU A 161 -9.83 -23.01 -25.50
CA LEU A 161 -10.16 -23.05 -24.08
C LEU A 161 -11.40 -23.93 -23.83
N PRO A 162 -11.43 -24.67 -22.71
CA PRO A 162 -12.48 -25.66 -22.44
C PRO A 162 -13.90 -25.07 -22.41
N PHE A 163 -14.05 -23.80 -22.06
CA PHE A 163 -15.34 -23.10 -22.00
C PHE A 163 -15.32 -21.78 -22.77
N GLY A 164 -14.43 -21.62 -23.75
CA GLY A 164 -14.33 -20.38 -24.51
C GLY A 164 -14.00 -19.18 -23.62
N ASP A 165 -14.71 -18.07 -23.81
CA ASP A 165 -14.56 -16.84 -23.04
C ASP A 165 -15.12 -16.91 -21.61
N LEU A 166 -15.96 -17.90 -21.31
CA LEU A 166 -16.45 -18.19 -19.96
C LEU A 166 -15.45 -19.00 -19.13
N THR A 167 -14.30 -19.38 -19.71
CA THR A 167 -13.26 -20.11 -19.00
C THR A 167 -12.74 -19.31 -17.81
N GLN A 168 -12.76 -19.94 -16.63
CA GLN A 168 -12.30 -19.32 -15.39
C GLN A 168 -10.77 -19.28 -15.35
N VAL A 169 -10.24 -18.09 -15.12
CA VAL A 169 -8.80 -17.80 -15.02
C VAL A 169 -8.50 -17.52 -13.55
N GLY A 170 -7.55 -18.28 -12.99
CA GLY A 170 -7.09 -18.10 -11.61
C GLY A 170 -6.26 -16.83 -11.40
N GLU A 171 -5.84 -16.57 -10.16
CA GLU A 171 -5.05 -15.38 -9.81
C GLU A 171 -3.76 -15.32 -10.67
N ARG A 172 -3.48 -14.16 -11.30
CA ARG A 172 -2.36 -13.94 -12.24
C ARG A 172 -2.41 -14.78 -13.53
N GLY A 173 -3.52 -15.47 -13.77
CA GLY A 173 -3.76 -16.31 -14.94
C GLY A 173 -2.72 -17.40 -15.15
N GLU A 174 -2.33 -18.13 -14.11
CA GLU A 174 -1.31 -19.20 -14.21
C GLU A 174 -1.58 -20.23 -15.32
N THR A 175 -2.84 -20.40 -15.73
CA THR A 175 -3.26 -21.34 -16.79
C THR A 175 -3.02 -20.85 -18.22
N LEU A 176 -2.73 -19.56 -18.41
CA LEU A 176 -2.57 -18.94 -19.74
C LEU A 176 -1.09 -18.74 -20.11
N SER A 177 -0.79 -18.80 -21.41
CA SER A 177 0.54 -18.46 -21.93
C SER A 177 0.82 -16.95 -21.83
N GLY A 178 2.09 -16.54 -21.87
CA GLY A 178 2.47 -15.12 -21.83
C GLY A 178 1.82 -14.29 -22.95
N GLY A 179 1.86 -14.79 -24.18
CA GLY A 179 1.22 -14.14 -25.34
C GLY A 179 -0.30 -14.10 -25.28
N GLN A 180 -0.95 -15.09 -24.65
CA GLN A 180 -2.40 -15.04 -24.40
C GLN A 180 -2.75 -13.95 -23.39
N LYS A 181 -2.01 -13.85 -22.28
CA LYS A 181 -2.22 -12.80 -21.28
C LYS A 181 -2.05 -11.40 -21.88
N GLN A 182 -1.02 -11.21 -22.70
CA GLN A 182 -0.80 -9.93 -23.39
C GLN A 182 -1.96 -9.58 -24.32
N ARG A 183 -2.43 -10.52 -25.15
CA ARG A 183 -3.58 -10.27 -26.05
C ARG A 183 -4.89 -9.98 -25.30
N ILE A 184 -5.15 -10.65 -24.17
CA ILE A 184 -6.32 -10.35 -23.33
C ILE A 184 -6.23 -8.94 -22.75
N GLN A 185 -5.06 -8.52 -22.27
CA GLN A 185 -4.86 -7.15 -21.78
C GLN A 185 -5.00 -6.10 -22.89
N LEU A 186 -4.54 -6.42 -24.09
CA LEU A 186 -4.67 -5.57 -25.26
C LEU A 186 -6.15 -5.44 -25.67
N ALA A 187 -6.91 -6.53 -25.66
CA ALA A 187 -8.36 -6.54 -25.86
C ALA A 187 -9.10 -5.72 -24.79
N ARG A 188 -8.70 -5.81 -23.52
CA ARG A 188 -9.23 -4.95 -22.44
C ARG A 188 -9.02 -3.46 -22.75
N ALA A 189 -7.82 -3.09 -23.20
CA ALA A 189 -7.53 -1.70 -23.55
C ALA A 189 -8.41 -1.22 -24.72
N LEU A 190 -8.49 -2.01 -25.80
CA LEU A 190 -9.29 -1.68 -26.99
C LEU A 190 -10.80 -1.61 -26.68
N TYR A 191 -11.29 -2.52 -25.85
CA TYR A 191 -12.69 -2.52 -25.43
C TYR A 191 -13.04 -1.34 -24.52
N CYS A 192 -12.07 -0.73 -23.85
CA CYS A 192 -12.31 0.44 -23.01
C CYS A 192 -12.67 1.69 -23.84
N ASP A 193 -12.14 1.80 -25.07
CA ASP A 193 -12.23 3.00 -25.93
C ASP A 193 -11.88 4.28 -25.17
N ALA A 194 -10.61 4.35 -24.80
CA ALA A 194 -10.03 5.46 -24.06
C ALA A 194 -9.49 6.54 -25.01
N ASP A 195 -9.32 7.77 -24.51
CA ASP A 195 -8.76 8.88 -25.28
C ASP A 195 -7.23 8.71 -25.48
N ILE A 196 -6.57 8.08 -24.51
CA ILE A 196 -5.11 7.92 -24.48
C ILE A 196 -4.78 6.44 -24.25
N TYR A 197 -3.96 5.87 -25.13
CA TYR A 197 -3.44 4.50 -25.00
C TYR A 197 -1.95 4.54 -24.66
N LEU A 198 -1.59 3.98 -23.51
CA LEU A 198 -0.22 3.82 -23.05
C LEU A 198 0.15 2.33 -23.15
N LEU A 199 1.00 1.99 -24.13
CA LEU A 199 1.40 0.62 -24.41
C LEU A 199 2.89 0.43 -24.11
N ASP A 200 3.21 -0.32 -23.07
CA ASP A 200 4.57 -0.65 -22.65
C ASP A 200 4.95 -2.05 -23.16
N ASP A 201 5.74 -2.11 -24.24
CA ASP A 201 6.18 -3.35 -24.91
C ASP A 201 5.08 -4.44 -25.09
N PRO A 202 3.94 -4.11 -25.74
CA PRO A 202 2.76 -4.98 -25.79
C PRO A 202 2.96 -6.28 -26.61
N PHE A 203 4.02 -6.36 -27.41
CA PHE A 203 4.29 -7.48 -28.32
C PHE A 203 5.46 -8.38 -27.88
N SER A 204 6.04 -8.14 -26.71
CA SER A 204 7.25 -8.81 -26.23
C SER A 204 7.12 -10.34 -26.04
N SER A 205 5.90 -10.83 -25.77
CA SER A 205 5.62 -12.26 -25.57
C SER A 205 4.73 -12.85 -26.67
N VAL A 206 4.58 -12.14 -27.80
CA VAL A 206 3.72 -12.53 -28.93
C VAL A 206 4.59 -12.89 -30.13
N ASP A 207 4.20 -13.95 -30.87
CA ASP A 207 4.89 -14.35 -32.09
C ASP A 207 4.87 -13.26 -33.16
N THR A 208 5.92 -13.20 -33.99
CA THR A 208 6.13 -12.13 -34.98
C THR A 208 4.97 -11.96 -35.96
N HIS A 209 4.36 -13.06 -36.42
CA HIS A 209 3.20 -13.01 -37.31
C HIS A 209 1.99 -12.36 -36.63
N THR A 210 1.67 -12.78 -35.42
CA THR A 210 0.57 -12.24 -34.62
C THR A 210 0.82 -10.78 -34.26
N ALA A 211 2.06 -10.43 -33.90
CA ALA A 211 2.46 -9.06 -33.63
C ALA A 211 2.25 -8.13 -34.83
N MET A 212 2.55 -8.57 -36.06
CA MET A 212 2.27 -7.79 -37.27
C MET A 212 0.78 -7.56 -37.50
N CYS A 213 -0.06 -8.58 -37.28
CA CYS A 213 -1.52 -8.42 -37.37
C CYS A 213 -2.03 -7.39 -36.35
N LEU A 214 -1.57 -7.47 -35.11
CA LEU A 214 -1.94 -6.52 -34.05
C LEU A 214 -1.43 -5.10 -34.37
N PHE A 215 -0.18 -4.97 -34.83
CA PHE A 215 0.41 -3.68 -35.18
C PHE A 215 -0.40 -2.96 -36.26
N ASN A 216 -0.93 -3.66 -37.26
CA ASN A 216 -1.76 -3.03 -38.29
C ASN A 216 -3.08 -2.48 -37.72
N VAL A 217 -3.65 -3.15 -36.71
CA VAL A 217 -4.88 -2.71 -36.04
C VAL A 217 -4.64 -1.47 -35.18
N TYR A 218 -3.60 -1.48 -34.33
CA TYR A 218 -3.30 -0.35 -33.44
C TYR A 218 -2.60 0.80 -34.14
N GLY A 219 -1.80 0.53 -35.17
CA GLY A 219 -1.14 1.54 -36.00
C GLY A 219 -2.12 2.39 -36.79
N CYS A 220 -3.28 1.85 -37.18
CA CYS A 220 -4.36 2.62 -37.80
C CYS A 220 -5.11 3.53 -36.82
N LEU A 221 -5.20 3.15 -35.53
CA LEU A 221 -5.88 3.97 -34.52
C LEU A 221 -5.15 5.29 -34.24
N SER A 222 -3.81 5.32 -34.37
CA SER A 222 -3.02 6.55 -34.22
C SER A 222 -3.21 7.59 -35.34
N PHE A 223 -3.84 7.22 -36.47
CA PHE A 223 -4.02 8.12 -37.63
C PHE A 223 -5.47 8.57 -37.85
N SER A 224 -6.41 8.21 -36.97
CA SER A 224 -7.84 8.55 -37.11
C SER A 224 -8.33 9.63 -36.13
N ALA A 225 -7.42 10.37 -35.50
CA ALA A 225 -7.71 11.55 -34.67
C ALA A 225 -7.35 12.85 -35.41
#